data_AF-A0A9D6ZVI4-F1
#
_entry.id   AF-A0A9D6ZVI4-F1
#
_cell.length_a   1.000
_cell.length_b   1.000
_cell.length_c   1.000
_cell.angle_alpha   90.00
_cell.angle_beta   90.00
_cell.angle_gamma   90.00
#
_symmetry.space_group_name_H-M   'P 1'
#
loop_
_entity.id
_entity.type
_entity.pdbx_description
1 polymer ?
#
loop_
_entity_poly.entity_id
_entity_poly.type
_entity_poly.pdbx_seq_one_letter_code
_entity_poly.pdbx_strand_id
1 'polypeptide(L)' 'MQRIIAYVDGYNFYYGLRHKGWRRLYWLNIQAMARELLRANQQLVATKYFTTLVRVPADKRQRQITFLEALVHL' A
#
# COMPACT_ATOMS: atom_id res chain seq x y z
N MET A 1 -1.60 25.50 3.89
CA MET A 1 -1.64 24.17 3.27
C MET A 1 -1.31 23.14 4.34
N GLN A 2 -2.22 22.19 4.60
CA GLN A 2 -2.06 21.19 5.67
C GLN A 2 -1.21 20.02 5.16
N ARG A 3 -0.13 19.68 5.88
CA ARG A 3 0.77 18.56 5.54
C ARG A 3 0.24 17.26 6.12
N ILE A 4 0.10 16.22 5.29
CA ILE A 4 -0.47 14.93 5.66
C ILE A 4 0.55 13.81 5.44
N ILE A 5 0.65 12.89 6.41
CA ILE A 5 1.35 11.61 6.24
C ILE A 5 0.28 10.52 6.24
N ALA A 6 0.29 9.66 5.21
CA ALA A 6 -0.56 8.48 5.18
C ALA A 6 0.15 7.31 5.85
N TYR A 7 -0.53 6.63 6.77
CA TYR A 7 -0.06 5.41 7.43
C TYR A 7 -0.94 4.26 6.97
N VAL A 8 -0.34 3.23 6.37
CA VAL A 8 -1.08 2.11 5.76
C VAL A 8 -0.63 0.80 6.37
N ASP A 9 -1.57 0.11 7.01
CA ASP A 9 -1.42 -1.29 7.41
C ASP A 9 -1.61 -2.19 6.19
N GLY A 10 -0.50 -2.59 5.59
CA GLY A 10 -0.47 -3.44 4.42
C GLY A 10 -1.00 -4.85 4.67
N TYR A 11 -0.90 -5.37 5.89
CA TYR A 11 -1.48 -6.68 6.22
C TYR A 11 -3.01 -6.57 6.21
N ASN A 12 -3.57 -5.65 6.99
CA ASN A 12 -5.01 -5.46 7.05
C ASN A 12 -5.59 -5.11 5.66
N PHE A 13 -4.92 -4.21 4.94
CA PHE A 13 -5.32 -3.80 3.59
C PHE A 13 -5.37 -4.99 2.62
N TYR A 14 -4.29 -5.78 2.52
CA TYR A 14 -4.24 -6.93 1.62
C TYR A 14 -5.34 -7.95 1.92
N TYR A 15 -5.54 -8.30 3.19
CA TYR A 15 -6.56 -9.28 3.58
C TYR A 15 -7.98 -8.73 3.41
N GLY A 16 -8.20 -7.43 3.61
CA GLY A 16 -9.46 -6.76 3.28
C GLY A 16 -9.79 -6.88 1.79
N LEU A 17 -8.84 -6.57 0.91
CA LEU A 17 -9.00 -6.74 -0.54
C LEU A 17 -9.27 -8.21 -0.92
N ARG A 18 -8.53 -9.13 -0.31
CA ARG A 18 -8.68 -10.58 -0.54
C ARG A 18 -10.06 -11.07 -0.14
N HIS A 19 -10.56 -10.65 1.03
CA HIS A 19 -11.89 -11.01 1.52
C HIS A 19 -12.99 -10.48 0.60
N LYS A 20 -12.81 -9.29 0.01
CA LYS A 20 -13.73 -8.72 -0.99
C LYS A 20 -13.56 -9.30 -2.41
N GLY A 21 -12.58 -10.16 -2.64
CA GLY A 21 -12.29 -10.70 -3.97
C GLY A 21 -11.70 -9.68 -4.96
N TRP A 22 -11.21 -8.54 -4.48
CA TRP A 22 -10.73 -7.42 -5.31
C TRP A 22 -9.28 -7.61 -5.79
N ARG A 23 -9.03 -8.73 -6.48
CA ARG A 23 -7.67 -9.15 -6.90
C ARG A 23 -6.97 -8.13 -7.78
N ARG A 24 -7.72 -7.35 -8.58
CA ARG A 24 -7.17 -6.27 -9.42
C ARG A 24 -6.47 -5.17 -8.63
N LEU A 25 -6.79 -5.00 -7.35
CA LEU A 25 -6.23 -3.96 -6.49
C LEU A 25 -4.99 -4.41 -5.72
N TYR A 26 -4.50 -5.64 -5.93
CA TYR A 26 -3.30 -6.12 -5.22
C TYR A 26 -2.02 -5.37 -5.59
N TRP A 27 -2.00 -4.73 -6.77
CA TRP A 27 -0.89 -3.91 -7.26
C TRP A 27 -1.23 -2.41 -7.25
N LEU A 28 -2.17 -2.00 -6.38
CA LEU A 28 -2.55 -0.61 -6.27
C LEU A 28 -1.35 0.25 -5.86
N ASN A 29 -1.12 1.35 -6.58
CA ASN A 29 -0.17 2.37 -6.16
C ASN A 29 -0.71 3.06 -4.89
N ILE A 30 -0.11 2.77 -3.74
CA ILE A 30 -0.58 3.21 -2.43
C ILE A 30 -0.41 4.72 -2.27
N GLN A 31 0.67 5.30 -2.81
CA GLN A 31 0.92 6.74 -2.78
C GLN A 31 -0.12 7.51 -3.61
N ALA A 32 -0.47 6.99 -4.79
CA ALA A 32 -1.51 7.57 -5.63
C ALA A 32 -2.87 7.50 -4.94
N MET A 33 -3.25 6.33 -4.38
CA MET A 33 -4.47 6.18 -3.60
C MET A 33 -4.52 7.18 -2.43
N ALA A 34 -3.44 7.29 -1.65
CA ALA A 34 -3.37 8.23 -0.53
C ALA A 34 -3.51 9.70 -0.98
N ARG A 35 -3.02 10.04 -2.17
CA ARG A 35 -3.15 11.37 -2.77
C ARG A 35 -4.60 11.68 -3.18
N GLU A 36 -5.28 10.71 -3.79
CA GLU A 36 -6.70 10.86 -4.20
C GLU A 36 -7.66 11.03 -3.01
N LEU A 37 -7.25 10.62 -1.80
CA LEU A 37 -8.05 10.79 -0.58
C LEU A 37 -7.87 12.16 0.09
N LEU A 38 -6.99 13.02 -0.42
CA LEU A 38 -6.75 14.33 0.16
C LEU A 38 -7.86 15.34 -0.14
N ARG A 39 -8.02 16.31 0.76
CA ARG A 39 -8.85 17.50 0.53
C ARG A 39 -8.07 18.58 -0.21
N ALA A 40 -8.77 19.53 -0.84
CA ALA A 40 -8.19 20.59 -1.68
C ALA A 40 -7.07 21.42 -1.01
N ASN A 41 -7.06 21.55 0.32
CA ASN A 41 -6.06 22.31 1.07
C ASN A 41 -4.95 21.44 1.72
N GLN A 42 -4.88 20.16 1.37
CA GLN A 42 -3.95 19.19 1.93
C GLN A 42 -2.86 18.78 0.92
N GLN A 43 -1.68 18.45 1.43
CA GLN A 43 -0.55 17.94 0.66
C GLN A 43 0.00 16.67 1.31
N LEU A 44 0.13 15.60 0.53
CA LEU A 44 0.75 14.35 0.97
C LEU A 44 2.26 14.55 1.00
N VAL A 45 2.87 14.43 2.18
CA VAL A 45 4.32 14.59 2.36
C VAL A 45 5.06 13.27 2.47
N ALA A 46 4.37 12.21 2.91
CA ALA A 46 4.92 10.86 2.96
C ALA A 46 3.81 9.82 3.03
N THR A 47 4.12 8.61 2.56
CA THR A 47 3.32 7.40 2.80
C THR A 47 4.19 6.42 3.57
N LYS A 48 3.71 5.94 4.72
CA LYS A 48 4.37 4.92 5.52
C LYS A 48 3.58 3.62 5.43
N TYR A 49 4.12 2.66 4.70
CA TYR A 49 3.53 1.35 4.50
C TYR A 49 4.20 0.33 5.44
N PHE A 50 3.41 -0.28 6.33
CA PHE A 50 3.89 -1.29 7.28
C PHE A 50 3.14 -2.58 7.06
N THR A 51 3.85 -3.70 6.98
CA THR A 51 3.25 -5.01 6.70
C THR A 51 4.04 -6.12 7.36
N THR A 52 3.38 -7.26 7.58
CA THR A 52 4.06 -8.49 7.99
C THR A 52 4.78 -9.11 6.80
N LEU A 53 6.01 -9.58 6.99
CA LEU A 53 6.73 -10.30 5.93
C LEU A 53 6.18 -11.72 5.77
N VAL A 54 5.84 -12.07 4.53
CA VAL A 54 5.49 -13.43 4.12
C VAL A 54 6.76 -14.26 4.12
N ARG A 55 6.80 -15.32 4.94
CA ARG A 55 7.95 -16.23 5.00
C ARG A 55 7.82 -17.40 4.02
N VAL A 56 6.61 -17.96 3.91
CA VAL A 56 6.30 -19.12 3.07
C VAL A 56 4.89 -19.02 2.50
N PRO A 57 4.60 -19.68 1.36
CA PRO A 57 5.56 -20.26 0.41
C PRO A 57 6.40 -19.21 -0.33
N ALA A 58 7.51 -19.66 -0.94
CA ALA A 58 8.52 -18.78 -1.55
C ALA A 58 7.96 -17.89 -2.68
N ASP A 59 6.99 -18.39 -3.45
CA ASP A 59 6.34 -17.63 -4.53
C ASP A 59 5.55 -16.42 -4.00
N LYS A 60 4.83 -16.59 -2.88
CA LYS A 60 4.09 -15.50 -2.23
C LYS A 60 5.03 -14.47 -1.62
N ARG A 61 6.11 -14.93 -0.99
CA ARG A 61 7.18 -14.06 -0.49
C ARG A 61 7.77 -13.22 -1.63
N GLN A 62 8.10 -13.84 -2.76
CA GLN A 62 8.67 -13.13 -3.90
C GLN A 62 7.72 -12.05 -4.44
N ARG A 63 6.43 -12.35 -4.59
CA ARG A 63 5.43 -11.35 -5.00
C ARG A 63 5.34 -10.17 -4.02
N GLN A 64 5.41 -10.45 -2.71
CA GLN A 64 5.39 -9.38 -1.71
C GLN A 64 6.66 -8.52 -1.82
N ILE A 65 7.84 -9.13 -1.98
CA ILE A 65 9.10 -8.40 -2.15
C ILE A 65 9.01 -7.48 -3.37
N THR A 66 8.61 -8.01 -4.52
CA THR A 66 8.48 -7.21 -5.75
C THR A 66 7.50 -6.05 -5.59
N PHE A 67 6.39 -6.26 -4.88
CA PHE A 67 5.45 -5.18 -4.58
C PHE A 67 6.06 -4.11 -3.66
N LEU A 68 6.76 -4.51 -2.60
CA LEU A 68 7.42 -3.58 -1.68
C LEU A 68 8.54 -2.80 -2.36
N GLU A 69 9.35 -3.44 -3.20
CA GLU A 69 10.38 -2.79 -4.02
C GLU A 69 9.75 -1.75 -4.94
N ALA A 70 8.66 -2.10 -5.63
CA ALA A 70 7.93 -1.16 -6.48
C ALA A 70 7.43 0.06 -5.68
N LEU A 71 6.90 -0.13 -4.47
CA LEU A 71 6.45 0.99 -3.63
C LEU A 71 7.57 1.95 -3.23
N VAL A 72 8.83 1.51 -3.15
CA VAL A 72 9.97 2.39 -2.79
C VAL A 72 10.41 3.25 -3.98
N HIS A 73 10.18 2.77 -5.21
CA HIS A 73 10.68 3.40 -6.44
C HIS A 73 9.62 4.21 -7.22
N LEU A 74 8.42 4.38 -6.67
CA LEU A 74 7.33 5.20 -7.20
C LEU A 74 7.35 6.62 -6.63
#